data_AF-A0A536AA98-F1
#
_entry.id   AF-A0A536AA98-F1
#
_cell.length_a   1.000
_cell.length_b   1.000
_cell.length_c   1.000
_cell.angle_alpha   90.00
_cell.angle_beta   90.00
_cell.angle_gamma   90.00
#
_symmetry.space_group_name_H-M   'P 1'
#
loop_
_entity.id
_entity.type
_entity.pdbx_description
1 polymer ?
#
loop_
_entity_poly.entity_id
_entity_poly.type
_entity_poly.pdbx_seq_one_letter_code
_entity_poly.pdbx_strand_id
1 'polypeptide(L)'
;MNGNGNGGENGYSEQNIQILEGLEAVRVRPGMYIGATDQRGLHHLIYEVVDNSIDEVMAGFADTIVVTIHADSSVTIEDNGRGIPVEEHHQRPGLSTLEVVMTILHAGGKFGGGGYQISSGLHGVGVSVVNALSDWCQVDVKRDGILYRQRY
;
A
#
# COMPACT_ATOMS: atom_id res chain seq x y z
N MET A 1 21.12 3.88 -59.75
CA MET A 1 21.38 2.92 -58.65
C MET A 1 20.49 3.33 -57.49
N ASN A 2 19.48 2.52 -57.20
CA ASN A 2 18.59 2.71 -56.04
C ASN A 2 19.36 2.39 -54.76
N GLY A 3 19.64 3.41 -53.95
CA GLY A 3 20.12 3.27 -52.58
C GLY A 3 18.98 3.52 -51.61
N ASN A 4 18.11 2.52 -51.45
CA ASN A 4 17.03 2.52 -50.46
C ASN A 4 17.67 2.21 -49.09
N GLY A 5 17.91 3.25 -48.30
CA GLY A 5 18.50 3.16 -46.96
C GLY A 5 17.57 3.78 -45.92
N ASN A 6 16.35 3.27 -45.79
CA ASN A 6 15.43 3.67 -44.72
C ASN A 6 15.82 2.89 -43.44
N GLY A 7 16.99 3.21 -42.89
CA GLY A 7 17.40 2.79 -41.56
C GLY A 7 16.72 3.69 -40.55
N GLY A 8 15.52 3.31 -40.10
CA GLY A 8 14.88 3.96 -38.97
C GLY A 8 15.73 3.77 -37.72
N GLU A 9 16.66 4.69 -37.48
CA GLU A 9 17.26 4.88 -36.16
C GLU A 9 16.13 5.31 -35.21
N ASN A 10 15.49 4.34 -34.58
CA ASN A 10 14.77 4.62 -33.34
C ASN A 10 15.83 4.99 -32.30
N GLY A 11 16.22 6.27 -32.34
CA GLY A 11 17.25 6.84 -31.49
C GLY A 11 16.85 6.65 -30.03
N TYR A 12 17.50 5.71 -29.37
CA TYR A 12 17.44 5.57 -27.92
C TYR A 12 18.20 6.74 -27.30
N SER A 13 17.49 7.65 -26.66
CA SER A 13 18.01 8.86 -26.02
C SER A 13 17.54 8.96 -24.57
N GLU A 14 18.00 10.00 -23.87
CA GLU A 14 17.55 10.32 -22.51
C GLU A 14 16.02 10.49 -22.41
N GLN A 15 15.36 10.90 -23.49
CA GLN A 15 13.90 11.09 -23.54
C GLN A 15 13.12 9.77 -23.44
N ASN A 16 13.77 8.63 -23.69
CA ASN A 16 13.14 7.31 -23.55
C ASN A 16 13.24 6.76 -22.12
N ILE A 17 13.99 7.42 -21.23
CA ILE A 17 14.13 7.01 -19.83
C ILE A 17 13.02 7.65 -19.02
N GLN A 18 12.18 6.81 -18.40
CA GLN A 18 11.07 7.25 -17.56
C GLN A 18 11.34 6.92 -16.09
N ILE A 19 11.05 7.87 -15.21
CA ILE A 19 11.04 7.67 -13.76
C ILE A 19 9.56 7.56 -13.36
N LEU A 20 9.21 6.46 -12.69
CA LEU A 20 7.88 6.27 -12.10
C LEU A 20 7.98 6.62 -10.62
N GLU A 21 7.26 7.64 -10.18
CA GLU A 21 7.35 8.13 -8.80
C GLU A 21 6.27 7.50 -7.90
N GLY A 22 6.64 7.22 -6.65
CA GLY A 22 5.72 6.75 -5.62
C GLY A 22 4.87 5.56 -6.06
N LEU A 23 3.54 5.72 -5.98
CA LEU A 23 2.57 4.67 -6.30
C LEU A 23 2.38 4.43 -7.80
N GLU A 24 2.89 5.29 -8.67
CA GLU A 24 2.82 5.08 -10.12
C GLU A 24 3.57 3.81 -10.54
N ALA A 25 4.74 3.56 -9.93
CA ALA A 25 5.52 2.36 -10.18
C ALA A 25 4.71 1.07 -9.88
N VAL A 26 3.90 1.09 -8.82
CA VAL A 26 3.02 -0.02 -8.45
C VAL A 26 1.95 -0.25 -9.52
N ARG A 27 1.31 0.81 -10.00
CA ARG A 27 0.25 0.73 -11.03
C ARG A 27 0.78 0.23 -12.38
N VAL A 28 1.99 0.64 -12.77
CA VAL A 28 2.60 0.23 -14.03
C VAL A 28 3.15 -1.20 -13.97
N ARG A 29 3.55 -1.67 -12.78
CA ARG A 29 4.17 -3.00 -12.56
C ARG A 29 3.56 -3.74 -11.35
N PRO A 30 2.25 -4.00 -11.32
CA PRO A 30 1.58 -4.60 -10.16
C PRO A 30 2.12 -5.99 -9.80
N GLY A 31 2.47 -6.81 -10.80
CA GLY A 31 3.01 -8.16 -10.57
C GLY A 31 4.30 -8.19 -9.75
N MET A 32 5.08 -7.11 -9.70
CA MET A 32 6.26 -7.02 -8.84
C MET A 32 5.89 -6.93 -7.35
N TYR A 33 4.71 -6.40 -7.04
CA TYR A 33 4.25 -6.16 -5.68
C TYR A 33 3.25 -7.21 -5.19
N ILE A 34 2.35 -7.68 -6.06
CA ILE A 34 1.26 -8.62 -5.72
C ILE A 34 1.38 -9.98 -6.44
N GLY A 35 2.51 -10.23 -7.11
CA GLY A 35 2.84 -11.49 -7.79
C GLY A 35 2.10 -11.74 -9.11
N ALA A 36 0.79 -11.47 -9.18
CA ALA A 36 -0.03 -11.62 -10.37
C ALA A 36 -1.17 -10.59 -10.40
N THR A 37 -1.81 -10.40 -11.56
CA THR A 37 -3.01 -9.55 -11.72
C THR A 37 -4.26 -10.38 -12.03
N ASP A 38 -4.24 -11.66 -11.65
CA ASP A 38 -5.41 -12.54 -11.68
C ASP A 38 -6.07 -12.62 -10.29
N GLN A 39 -6.96 -13.58 -10.09
CA GLN A 39 -7.65 -13.80 -8.81
C GLN A 39 -6.69 -13.91 -7.62
N ARG A 40 -5.48 -14.46 -7.81
CA ARG A 40 -4.51 -14.60 -6.72
C ARG A 40 -4.02 -13.23 -6.25
N GLY A 41 -3.69 -12.34 -7.20
CA GLY A 41 -3.32 -10.97 -6.91
C GLY A 41 -4.42 -10.17 -6.22
N LEU A 42 -5.67 -10.36 -6.67
CA LEU A 42 -6.83 -9.74 -6.03
C LEU A 42 -6.96 -10.16 -4.56
N HIS A 43 -6.85 -11.45 -4.25
CA HIS A 43 -6.92 -11.92 -2.87
C HIS A 43 -5.70 -11.51 -2.06
N HIS A 44 -4.53 -11.38 -2.70
CA HIS A 44 -3.32 -10.87 -2.06
C HIS A 44 -3.54 -9.46 -1.48
N LEU A 45 -4.29 -8.59 -2.17
CA LEU A 45 -4.65 -7.27 -1.63
C LEU A 45 -5.42 -7.36 -0.31
N ILE A 46 -6.33 -8.33 -0.18
CA ILE A 46 -7.08 -8.58 1.05
C ILE A 46 -6.13 -9.11 2.14
N TYR A 47 -5.25 -10.05 1.79
CA TYR A 47 -4.29 -10.63 2.72
C TYR A 47 -3.36 -9.58 3.32
N GLU A 48 -2.86 -8.63 2.53
CA GLU A 48 -2.00 -7.55 3.02
C GLU A 48 -2.66 -6.71 4.13
N VAL A 49 -3.96 -6.48 4.04
CA VAL A 49 -4.68 -5.72 5.09
C VAL A 49 -4.96 -6.62 6.30
N VAL A 50 -5.40 -7.86 6.07
CA VAL A 50 -5.64 -8.85 7.14
C VAL A 50 -4.36 -9.13 7.94
N ASP A 51 -3.22 -9.27 7.27
CA ASP A 51 -1.92 -9.51 7.89
C ASP A 51 -1.49 -8.34 8.79
N ASN A 52 -1.83 -7.10 8.41
CA ASN A 52 -1.62 -5.95 9.29
C ASN A 52 -2.47 -6.02 10.57
N SER A 53 -3.72 -6.47 10.46
CA SER A 53 -4.59 -6.69 11.63
C SER A 53 -4.11 -7.87 12.48
N ILE A 54 -3.61 -8.95 11.88
CA ILE A 54 -3.00 -10.08 12.59
C ILE A 54 -1.77 -9.63 13.38
N ASP A 55 -0.97 -8.69 12.85
CA ASP A 55 0.17 -8.16 13.59
C ASP A 55 -0.25 -7.41 14.87
N GLU A 56 -1.41 -6.75 14.89
CA GLU A 56 -1.99 -6.18 16.13
C GLU A 56 -2.41 -7.28 17.11
N VAL A 57 -2.97 -8.39 16.62
CA VAL A 57 -3.32 -9.55 17.46
C VAL A 57 -2.06 -10.18 18.06
N MET A 58 -1.02 -10.39 17.25
CA MET A 58 0.26 -10.95 17.69
C MET A 58 0.98 -10.05 18.70
N ALA A 59 0.78 -8.73 18.60
CA ALA A 59 1.29 -7.76 19.56
C ALA A 59 0.41 -7.63 20.82
N GLY A 60 -0.73 -8.33 20.89
CA GLY A 60 -1.65 -8.35 22.03
C GLY A 60 -2.59 -7.14 22.13
N PHE A 61 -2.78 -6.41 21.04
CA PHE A 61 -3.61 -5.21 21.00
C PHE A 61 -4.98 -5.41 20.34
N ALA A 62 -5.13 -6.45 19.52
CA ALA A 62 -6.40 -6.83 18.92
C ALA A 62 -6.76 -8.26 19.33
N ASP A 63 -8.06 -8.55 19.37
CA ASP A 63 -8.58 -9.92 19.56
C ASP A 63 -9.63 -10.31 18.50
N THR A 64 -10.10 -9.33 17.73
CA THR A 64 -11.18 -9.49 16.77
C THR A 64 -10.78 -8.83 15.46
N ILE A 65 -10.92 -9.59 14.36
CA ILE A 65 -10.78 -9.11 12.99
C ILE A 65 -12.05 -9.50 12.24
N VAL A 66 -12.69 -8.53 11.60
CA VAL A 66 -13.91 -8.73 10.80
C VAL A 66 -13.60 -8.41 9.34
N VAL A 67 -13.85 -9.39 8.46
CA VAL A 67 -13.75 -9.20 7.02
C VAL A 67 -15.15 -9.23 6.42
N THR A 68 -15.53 -8.14 5.75
CA THR A 68 -16.83 -8.00 5.10
C THR A 68 -16.64 -7.81 3.60
N ILE A 69 -17.24 -8.68 2.79
CA ILE A 69 -17.32 -8.54 1.34
C ILE A 69 -18.67 -7.91 1.00
N HIS A 70 -18.65 -6.76 0.35
CA HIS A 70 -19.84 -5.99 0.03
C HIS A 70 -20.40 -6.37 -1.34
N ALA A 71 -21.68 -6.04 -1.58
CA ALA A 71 -22.34 -6.31 -2.85
C ALA A 71 -21.77 -5.50 -4.02
N ASP A 72 -21.06 -4.40 -3.74
CA ASP A 72 -20.36 -3.57 -4.73
C ASP A 72 -18.94 -4.06 -5.04
N SER A 73 -18.57 -5.26 -4.57
CA SER A 73 -17.24 -5.87 -4.71
C SER A 73 -16.13 -5.18 -3.91
N SER A 74 -16.44 -4.22 -3.03
CA SER A 74 -15.48 -3.72 -2.05
C SER A 74 -15.33 -4.71 -0.88
N VAL A 75 -14.19 -4.62 -0.16
CA VAL A 75 -13.91 -5.43 1.02
C VAL A 75 -13.51 -4.51 2.17
N THR A 76 -14.14 -4.66 3.32
CA THR A 76 -13.74 -3.99 4.57
C THR A 76 -13.05 -5.00 5.47
N ILE A 77 -11.90 -4.60 6.00
CA ILE A 77 -11.18 -5.30 7.06
C ILE A 77 -11.19 -4.36 8.26
N GLU A 78 -11.80 -4.80 9.35
CA GLU A 78 -11.89 -4.06 10.61
C GLU A 78 -11.19 -4.86 11.71
N ASP A 79 -10.33 -4.20 12.49
CA ASP A 79 -9.75 -4.74 13.72
C ASP A 79 -9.98 -3.78 14.89
N ASN A 80 -9.86 -4.32 16.10
CA ASN A 80 -9.95 -3.55 17.33
C ASN A 80 -8.57 -3.24 17.95
N GLY A 81 -7.53 -3.14 17.11
CA GLY A 81 -6.17 -2.82 17.51
C GLY A 81 -5.96 -1.37 17.92
N ARG A 82 -4.69 -0.94 17.98
CA ARG A 82 -4.30 0.42 18.42
C ARG A 82 -4.72 1.53 17.46
N GLY A 83 -4.98 1.19 16.20
CA GLY A 83 -5.16 2.14 15.12
C GLY A 83 -3.85 2.79 14.64
N ILE A 84 -3.75 2.99 13.32
CA ILE A 84 -2.60 3.66 12.69
C ILE A 84 -2.42 5.07 13.30
N PRO A 85 -1.19 5.53 13.62
CA PRO A 85 -1.01 6.89 14.10
C PRO A 85 -1.52 7.92 13.09
N VAL A 86 -2.22 8.95 13.59
CA VAL A 86 -2.84 10.01 12.76
C VAL A 86 -2.15 11.36 12.89
N GLU A 87 -1.22 11.48 13.85
CA GLU A 87 -0.41 12.68 14.05
C GLU A 87 0.54 12.92 12.87
N GLU A 88 1.01 14.16 12.75
CA GLU A 88 1.99 14.56 11.72
C GLU A 88 3.25 13.68 11.76
N HIS A 89 3.70 13.24 10.59
CA HIS A 89 4.83 12.35 10.48
C HIS A 89 6.15 13.10 10.60
N HIS A 90 6.99 12.71 11.56
CA HIS A 90 8.24 13.43 11.88
C HIS A 90 9.25 13.55 10.72
N GLN A 91 9.23 12.64 9.73
CA GLN A 91 10.09 12.72 8.52
C GLN A 91 9.38 13.31 7.29
N ARG A 92 8.09 13.61 7.38
CA ARG A 92 7.26 14.15 6.29
C ARG A 92 6.34 15.24 6.83
N PRO A 93 6.89 16.43 7.15
CA PRO A 93 6.09 17.52 7.66
C PRO A 93 4.92 17.87 6.74
N GLY A 94 3.77 18.18 7.33
CA GLY A 94 2.52 18.45 6.61
C GLY A 94 1.72 17.22 6.17
N LEU A 95 2.24 16.00 6.37
CA LEU A 95 1.49 14.76 6.14
C LEU A 95 1.18 14.06 7.47
N SER A 96 -0.03 13.53 7.61
CA SER A 96 -0.35 12.62 8.71
C SER A 96 0.44 11.32 8.56
N THR A 97 0.70 10.64 9.68
CA THR A 97 1.37 9.33 9.65
C THR A 97 0.52 8.30 8.90
N LEU A 98 -0.81 8.39 8.99
CA LEU A 98 -1.74 7.62 8.18
C LEU A 98 -1.49 7.83 6.69
N GLU A 99 -1.40 9.08 6.24
CA GLU A 99 -1.14 9.40 4.84
C GLU A 99 0.22 8.89 4.36
N VAL A 100 1.25 9.01 5.20
CA VAL A 100 2.58 8.47 4.89
C VAL A 100 2.53 6.96 4.65
N VAL A 101 1.88 6.21 5.55
CA VAL A 101 1.75 4.75 5.42
C VAL A 101 0.94 4.36 4.18
N MET A 102 -0.06 5.15 3.81
CA MET A 102 -0.93 4.88 2.67
C MET A 102 -0.35 5.29 1.31
N THR A 103 0.61 6.22 1.27
CA THR A 103 1.08 6.84 0.00
C THR A 103 2.57 6.68 -0.28
N ILE A 104 3.38 6.31 0.71
CA ILE A 104 4.82 6.17 0.56
C ILE A 104 5.23 4.70 0.67
N LEU A 105 5.90 4.19 -0.36
CA LEU A 105 6.51 2.86 -0.32
C LEU A 105 7.67 2.83 0.69
N HIS A 106 7.83 1.69 1.36
CA HIS A 106 8.84 1.47 2.40
C HIS A 106 8.66 2.39 3.64
N ALA A 107 7.41 2.69 3.98
CA ALA A 107 7.05 3.41 5.20
C ALA A 107 6.27 2.48 6.16
N GLY A 108 6.73 2.36 7.40
CA GLY A 108 6.07 1.50 8.39
C GLY A 108 6.84 1.35 9.70
N GLY A 109 6.15 0.87 10.74
CA GLY A 109 6.72 0.67 12.09
C GLY A 109 7.40 -0.70 12.30
N LYS A 110 7.48 -1.53 11.25
CA LYS A 110 7.87 -2.95 11.32
C LYS A 110 9.35 -3.21 10.96
N PHE A 111 10.18 -2.17 10.88
CA PHE A 111 11.61 -2.27 10.53
C PHE A 111 12.55 -2.60 11.71
N GLY A 112 12.04 -3.20 12.79
CA GLY A 112 12.84 -3.57 13.97
C GLY A 112 12.97 -2.48 15.06
N GLY A 113 12.23 -1.38 14.95
CA GLY A 113 12.27 -0.24 15.89
C GLY A 113 11.42 -0.38 17.17
N GLY A 114 10.84 -1.56 17.44
CA GLY A 114 10.11 -1.84 18.69
C GLY A 114 8.58 -1.71 18.63
N GLY A 115 7.99 -1.31 17.49
CA GLY A 115 6.52 -1.22 17.33
C GLY A 115 5.80 -2.58 17.30
N TYR A 116 6.51 -3.62 16.86
CA TYR A 116 6.09 -5.03 16.80
C TYR A 116 7.29 -5.93 17.12
N GLN A 117 7.12 -6.93 17.99
CA GLN A 117 8.19 -7.89 18.31
C GLN A 117 8.32 -9.00 17.26
N ILE A 118 7.20 -9.39 16.64
CA ILE A 118 7.11 -10.31 15.51
C ILE A 118 6.03 -9.74 14.59
N SER A 119 6.29 -9.64 13.29
CA SER A 119 5.31 -9.17 12.31
C SER A 119 5.41 -9.96 11.00
N SER A 120 4.27 -10.18 10.36
CA SER A 120 4.12 -10.80 9.05
C SER A 120 4.60 -9.88 7.93
N GLY A 121 4.39 -8.56 8.07
CA GLY A 121 4.88 -7.54 7.15
C GLY A 121 6.26 -6.98 7.52
N LEU A 122 7.22 -6.99 6.59
CA LEU A 122 8.59 -6.46 6.81
C LEU A 122 9.02 -5.40 5.79
N HIS A 123 8.32 -5.28 4.67
CA HIS A 123 8.76 -4.42 3.56
C HIS A 123 8.25 -2.97 3.63
N GLY A 124 7.18 -2.72 4.40
CA GLY A 124 6.55 -1.40 4.50
C GLY A 124 5.86 -0.94 3.20
N VAL A 125 5.29 -1.87 2.42
CA VAL A 125 4.64 -1.57 1.13
C VAL A 125 3.19 -2.07 1.02
N GLY A 126 2.74 -2.98 1.89
CA GLY A 126 1.48 -3.70 1.72
C GLY A 126 0.27 -2.80 1.49
N VAL A 127 -0.10 -1.98 2.50
CA VAL A 127 -1.31 -1.15 2.41
C VAL A 127 -1.19 0.00 1.40
N SER A 128 0.02 0.50 1.12
CA SER A 128 0.23 1.49 0.07
C SER A 128 0.10 0.88 -1.34
N VAL A 129 0.45 -0.39 -1.51
CA VAL A 129 0.17 -1.17 -2.73
C VAL A 129 -1.33 -1.40 -2.88
N VAL A 130 -2.04 -1.75 -1.80
CA VAL A 130 -3.51 -1.86 -1.79
C VAL A 130 -4.15 -0.55 -2.22
N ASN A 131 -3.72 0.57 -1.66
CA ASN A 131 -4.16 1.90 -2.06
C ASN A 131 -3.88 2.19 -3.55
N ALA A 132 -2.67 1.90 -4.01
CA ALA A 132 -2.27 2.15 -5.39
C ALA A 132 -3.14 1.39 -6.41
N LEU A 133 -3.53 0.16 -6.08
CA LEU A 133 -4.25 -0.76 -6.96
C LEU A 133 -5.77 -0.77 -6.75
N SER A 134 -6.29 0.10 -5.89
CA SER A 134 -7.73 0.28 -5.69
C SER A 134 -8.22 1.50 -6.49
N ASP A 135 -9.45 1.42 -7.02
CA ASP A 135 -10.12 2.59 -7.64
C ASP A 135 -10.40 3.68 -6.60
N TRP A 136 -10.65 3.27 -5.35
CA TRP A 136 -10.68 4.13 -4.17
C TRP A 136 -10.29 3.31 -2.95
N CYS A 137 -9.71 3.97 -1.94
CA CYS A 137 -9.42 3.35 -0.65
C CYS A 137 -9.86 4.28 0.48
N GLN A 138 -10.55 3.76 1.49
CA GLN A 138 -10.94 4.53 2.68
C GLN A 138 -10.37 3.86 3.92
N VAL A 139 -9.75 4.67 4.78
CA VAL A 139 -9.26 4.23 6.09
C VAL A 139 -9.94 5.03 7.18
N ASP A 140 -10.57 4.31 8.09
CA ASP A 140 -11.16 4.84 9.30
C ASP A 140 -10.27 4.42 10.48
N VAL A 141 -9.78 5.39 11.25
CA VAL A 141 -8.96 5.14 12.43
C VAL A 141 -9.67 5.69 13.65
N LYS A 142 -9.92 4.82 14.63
CA LYS A 142 -10.44 5.23 15.94
C LYS A 142 -9.33 5.24 16.97
N ARG A 143 -9.00 6.41 17.51
CA ARG A 143 -7.93 6.59 18.51
C ARG A 143 -8.30 7.71 19.48
N ASP A 144 -8.06 7.50 20.76
CA ASP A 144 -8.35 8.48 21.83
C ASP A 144 -9.81 8.99 21.82
N GLY A 145 -10.74 8.11 21.45
CA GLY A 145 -12.18 8.43 21.36
C GLY A 145 -12.60 9.21 20.11
N ILE A 146 -11.66 9.54 19.23
CA ILE A 146 -11.90 10.28 17.99
C ILE A 146 -11.87 9.33 16.80
N LEU A 147 -12.80 9.52 15.86
CA LEU A 147 -12.82 8.82 14.58
C LEU A 147 -12.23 9.73 13.49
N TYR A 148 -11.13 9.30 12.89
CA TYR A 148 -10.48 9.93 11.75
C TYR A 148 -10.82 9.13 10.49
N ARG A 149 -11.04 9.83 9.38
CA ARG A 149 -11.33 9.21 8.08
C ARG A 149 -10.51 9.88 7.00
N GLN A 150 -9.83 9.07 6.19
CA GLN A 150 -9.14 9.53 4.99
C GLN A 150 -9.54 8.65 3.81
N ARG A 151 -9.78 9.28 2.66
CA ARG A 151 -10.11 8.61 1.40
C ARG A 151 -9.07 8.97 0.35
N TYR A 152 -8.72 7.98 -0.45
CA TYR A 152 -7.78 8.04 -1.57
C TYR A 152 -8.49 7.60 -2.85
#